data_AF-A0A3M0Z352-F1
#
_entry.id   AF-A0A3M0Z352-F1
#
_cell.length_a   1.000
_cell.length_b   1.000
_cell.length_c   1.000
_cell.angle_alpha   90.00
_cell.angle_beta   90.00
_cell.angle_gamma   90.00
#
_symmetry.space_group_name_H-M   'P 1'
#
loop_
_entity.id
_entity.type
_entity.pdbx_description
1 polymer ?
#
loop_
_entity_poly.entity_id
_entity_poly.type
_entity_poly.pdbx_seq_one_letter_code
_entity_poly.pdbx_strand_id
1 'polypeptide(L)'
;AGGRAPAAPAPEGQAAGQGGEPRALAVGERLQDHHRALYDRREGTYDYYVGGVLWAKWHPWRRELRIRPLGEGAPEEKASWPCRWDASGALHAPQGGEAACRALLKELARRLAR
;
A
#
# COMPACT_ATOMS: atom_id res chain seq x y z
N ALA A 1 17.05 -32.20 -13.48
CA ALA A 1 15.69 -31.77 -13.87
C ALA A 1 15.51 -30.31 -13.46
N GLY A 2 15.62 -29.38 -14.43
CA GLY A 2 15.43 -27.95 -14.19
C GLY A 2 13.97 -27.56 -14.41
N GLY A 3 13.19 -27.46 -13.33
CA GLY A 3 11.81 -26.98 -13.39
C GLY A 3 11.77 -25.46 -13.26
N ARG A 4 11.42 -24.76 -14.34
CA ARG A 4 11.13 -23.31 -14.35
C ARG A 4 10.09 -23.01 -13.27
N ALA A 5 10.41 -22.10 -12.36
CA ALA A 5 9.43 -21.49 -11.47
C ALA A 5 8.28 -20.90 -12.31
N PRO A 6 7.01 -21.06 -11.91
CA PRO A 6 5.90 -20.42 -12.60
C PRO A 6 6.16 -18.90 -12.62
N ALA A 7 6.06 -18.31 -13.81
CA ALA A 7 6.14 -16.87 -13.97
C ALA A 7 5.05 -16.24 -13.10
N ALA A 8 5.46 -15.41 -12.14
CA ALA A 8 4.52 -14.60 -11.38
C ALA A 8 3.75 -13.73 -12.38
N PRO A 9 2.41 -13.77 -12.40
CA PRO A 9 1.66 -12.79 -13.19
C PRO A 9 2.02 -11.41 -12.65
N ALA A 10 2.49 -10.53 -13.54
CA ALA A 10 2.54 -9.11 -13.24
C ALA A 10 1.09 -8.67 -12.98
N PRO A 11 0.79 -7.96 -11.87
CA PRO A 11 -0.56 -7.46 -11.64
C PRO A 11 -0.76 -6.25 -12.56
N GLU A 12 -1.13 -6.52 -13.80
CA GLU A 12 -1.62 -5.50 -14.73
C GLU A 12 -3.10 -5.23 -14.45
N GLY A 13 -3.46 -3.94 -14.51
CA GLY A 13 -4.72 -3.38 -14.05
C GLY A 13 -5.95 -4.07 -14.62
N GLN A 14 -6.62 -4.85 -13.78
CA GLN A 14 -7.97 -5.33 -14.06
C GLN A 14 -8.97 -4.32 -13.51
N ALA A 15 -9.16 -3.25 -14.30
CA ALA A 15 -10.28 -2.34 -14.16
C ALA A 15 -11.57 -3.06 -14.58
N ALA A 16 -12.60 -3.05 -13.73
CA ALA A 16 -13.99 -3.05 -14.17
C ALA A 16 -14.96 -2.69 -13.03
N GLY A 17 -15.71 -1.60 -13.20
CA GLY A 17 -16.98 -1.38 -12.50
C GLY A 17 -17.27 0.07 -12.14
N GLN A 18 -18.15 0.70 -12.91
CA GLN A 18 -18.65 2.08 -12.72
C GLN A 18 -19.15 2.33 -11.28
N GLY A 19 -18.72 3.45 -10.68
CA GLY A 19 -19.35 3.99 -9.45
C GLY A 19 -18.47 4.10 -8.20
N GLY A 20 -17.15 4.00 -8.31
CA GLY A 20 -16.22 4.28 -7.22
C GLY A 20 -14.94 3.49 -7.39
N GLU A 21 -13.89 4.11 -7.92
CA GLU A 21 -12.59 3.46 -8.02
C GLU A 21 -12.17 2.95 -6.64
N PRO A 22 -11.72 1.70 -6.52
CA PRO A 22 -11.20 1.20 -5.26
C PRO A 22 -9.96 2.02 -4.90
N ARG A 23 -10.14 3.00 -4.00
CA ARG A 23 -9.11 3.96 -3.57
C ARG A 23 -7.78 3.30 -3.23
N ALA A 24 -7.82 2.06 -2.77
CA ALA A 24 -6.65 1.29 -2.40
C ALA A 24 -5.81 0.83 -3.63
N LEU A 25 -6.46 0.43 -4.73
CA LEU A 25 -5.76 0.16 -6.01
C LEU A 25 -5.15 1.46 -6.56
N ALA A 26 -5.93 2.56 -6.56
CA ALA A 26 -5.45 3.86 -6.99
C ALA A 26 -4.28 4.39 -6.13
N VAL A 27 -4.26 4.09 -4.83
CA VAL A 27 -3.09 4.40 -3.97
C VAL A 27 -1.90 3.54 -4.36
N GLY A 28 -2.09 2.23 -4.57
CA GLY A 28 -1.02 1.33 -4.99
C GLY A 28 -0.39 1.73 -6.34
N GLU A 29 -1.22 2.05 -7.34
CA GLU A 29 -0.75 2.51 -8.66
C GLU A 29 -0.01 3.85 -8.57
N ARG A 30 -0.58 4.85 -7.89
CA ARG A 30 0.12 6.14 -7.69
C ARG A 30 1.43 5.98 -6.93
N LEU A 31 1.54 5.02 -6.02
CA LEU A 31 2.81 4.75 -5.32
C LEU A 31 3.88 4.17 -6.26
N GLN A 32 3.49 3.37 -7.26
CA GLN A 32 4.42 2.82 -8.26
C GLN A 32 5.00 3.91 -9.16
N ASP A 33 4.21 4.92 -9.51
CA ASP A 33 4.65 6.00 -10.41
C ASP A 33 5.70 6.94 -9.78
N HIS A 34 5.61 7.17 -8.47
CA HIS A 34 6.39 8.22 -7.81
C HIS A 34 7.56 7.71 -6.94
N HIS A 35 7.67 6.39 -6.70
CA HIS A 35 8.64 5.85 -5.74
C HIS A 35 9.26 4.52 -6.16
N ARG A 36 10.38 4.16 -5.53
CA ARG A 36 10.99 2.84 -5.70
C ARG A 36 10.12 1.79 -5.01
N ALA A 37 9.51 0.92 -5.81
CA ALA A 37 8.80 -0.27 -5.36
C ALA A 37 9.72 -1.48 -5.32
N LEU A 38 9.73 -2.21 -4.21
CA LEU A 38 10.35 -3.53 -4.10
C LEU A 38 9.26 -4.58 -3.95
N TYR A 39 9.22 -5.55 -4.85
CA TYR A 39 8.23 -6.63 -4.78
C TYR A 39 8.75 -7.78 -3.91
N ASP A 40 8.09 -8.03 -2.78
CA ASP A 40 8.31 -9.23 -1.97
C ASP A 40 7.46 -10.38 -2.54
N ARG A 41 8.12 -11.31 -3.24
CA ARG A 41 7.48 -12.49 -3.83
C ARG A 41 6.93 -13.47 -2.80
N ARG A 42 7.51 -13.53 -1.61
CA ARG A 42 7.11 -14.47 -0.56
C ARG A 42 5.82 -14.01 0.11
N GLU A 43 5.69 -12.70 0.31
CA GLU A 43 4.50 -12.11 0.94
C GLU A 43 3.46 -11.61 -0.08
N GLY A 44 3.82 -11.49 -1.36
CA GLY A 44 2.94 -10.97 -2.41
C GLY A 44 2.62 -9.49 -2.18
N THR A 45 3.61 -8.72 -1.71
CA THR A 45 3.45 -7.32 -1.32
C THR A 45 4.46 -6.42 -2.02
N TYR A 46 4.14 -5.14 -2.08
CA TYR A 46 5.02 -4.10 -2.60
C TYR A 46 5.44 -3.17 -1.48
N ASP A 47 6.74 -3.04 -1.25
CA ASP A 47 7.35 -2.10 -0.34
C ASP A 47 7.76 -0.82 -1.07
N TYR A 48 7.31 0.32 -0.55
CA TYR A 48 7.56 1.65 -1.10
C TYR A 48 8.24 2.54 -0.06
N TYR A 49 9.23 3.29 -0.51
CA TYR A 49 9.89 4.33 0.28
C TYR A 49 9.58 5.70 -0.34
N VAL A 50 8.71 6.45 0.32
CA VAL A 50 8.10 7.66 -0.19
C VAL A 50 8.82 8.89 0.36
N GLY A 51 9.55 9.58 -0.52
CA GLY A 51 10.22 10.86 -0.22
C GLY A 51 11.16 10.82 0.98
N GLY A 52 11.72 9.65 1.32
CA GLY A 52 12.61 9.44 2.47
C GLY A 52 11.96 9.55 3.85
N VAL A 53 10.65 9.77 3.94
CA VAL A 53 9.94 10.08 5.19
C VAL A 53 8.79 9.13 5.51
N LEU A 54 8.38 8.31 4.54
CA LEU A 54 7.27 7.38 4.68
C LEU A 54 7.69 6.04 4.10
N TRP A 55 7.33 4.98 4.79
CA TRP A 55 7.34 3.64 4.24
C TRP A 55 5.90 3.16 4.12
N ALA A 56 5.60 2.49 3.02
CA ALA A 56 4.31 1.91 2.76
C ALA A 56 4.47 0.50 2.19
N LYS A 57 3.71 -0.47 2.69
CA LYS A 57 3.66 -1.83 2.18
C LYS A 57 2.24 -2.15 1.74
N TRP A 58 2.08 -2.42 0.46
CA TRP A 58 0.80 -2.66 -0.18
C TRP A 58 0.59 -4.15 -0.45
N HIS A 59 -0.53 -4.68 0.02
CA HIS A 59 -0.97 -6.03 -0.28
C HIS A 59 -2.21 -5.97 -1.19
N PRO A 60 -2.06 -6.15 -2.52
CA PRO A 60 -3.14 -5.94 -3.48
C PRO A 60 -4.35 -6.86 -3.21
N TRP A 61 -4.10 -8.15 -2.96
CA TRP A 61 -5.14 -9.14 -2.71
C TRP A 61 -5.94 -8.93 -1.42
N ARG A 62 -5.31 -8.37 -0.39
CA ARG A 62 -5.93 -8.12 0.92
C ARG A 62 -6.50 -6.72 1.06
N ARG A 63 -6.32 -5.88 0.03
CA ARG A 63 -6.63 -4.44 0.07
C ARG A 63 -6.10 -3.77 1.34
N GLU A 64 -4.85 -4.09 1.70
CA GLU A 64 -4.22 -3.62 2.94
C GLU A 64 -3.00 -2.79 2.61
N LEU A 65 -2.98 -1.55 3.10
CA LEU A 65 -1.81 -0.69 3.11
C LEU A 65 -1.31 -0.57 4.55
N ARG A 66 -0.10 -1.03 4.78
CA ARG A 66 0.61 -0.75 6.02
C ARG A 66 1.47 0.48 5.78
N ILE A 67 1.23 1.55 6.52
CA ILE A 67 1.96 2.80 6.35
C ILE A 67 2.55 3.24 7.69
N ARG A 68 3.75 3.83 7.65
CA ARG A 68 4.41 4.43 8.82
C ARG A 68 5.36 5.55 8.40
N PRO A 69 5.65 6.52 9.28
CA PRO A 69 6.74 7.45 9.07
C PRO A 69 8.09 6.73 9.12
N LEU A 70 9.08 7.30 8.44
CA LEU A 70 10.49 6.94 8.53
C LEU A 70 11.21 8.03 9.32
N GLY A 71 12.20 7.64 10.11
CA GLY A 71 12.99 8.55 10.92
C GLY A 71 13.28 7.98 12.31
N GLU A 72 14.08 8.73 13.06
CA GLU A 72 14.41 8.37 14.44
C GLU A 72 13.16 8.43 15.32
N GLY A 73 12.89 7.35 16.07
CA GLY A 73 11.66 7.20 16.86
C GLY A 73 10.43 6.74 16.07
N ALA A 74 10.56 6.45 14.77
CA ALA A 74 9.47 5.88 14.00
C ALA A 74 9.12 4.46 14.49
N PRO A 75 7.83 4.11 14.61
CA PRO A 75 7.41 2.76 14.93
C PRO A 75 7.98 1.76 13.93
N GLU A 76 8.47 0.61 14.39
CA GLU A 76 8.97 -0.47 13.52
C GLU A 76 7.87 -0.98 12.56
N GLU A 77 8.24 -1.79 11.56
CA GLU A 77 7.28 -2.38 10.62
C GLU A 77 6.12 -3.11 11.32
N LYS A 78 6.40 -3.77 12.46
CA LYS A 78 5.38 -4.42 13.30
C LYS A 78 4.37 -3.45 13.90
N ALA A 79 4.75 -2.18 14.07
CA ALA A 79 3.93 -1.09 14.60
C ALA A 79 3.40 -0.14 13.51
N SER A 80 3.46 -0.54 12.24
CA SER A 80 2.75 0.14 11.15
C SER A 80 1.24 0.09 11.33
N TRP A 81 0.54 1.11 10.85
CA TRP A 81 -0.92 1.14 10.89
C TRP A 81 -1.49 0.38 9.69
N PRO A 82 -2.22 -0.74 9.90
CA PRO A 82 -2.85 -1.47 8.82
C PRO A 82 -4.14 -0.74 8.42
N CYS A 83 -4.05 0.01 7.34
CA CYS A 83 -5.19 0.67 6.72
C CYS A 83 -5.78 -0.31 5.71
N ARG A 84 -6.97 -0.85 6.00
CA ARG A 84 -7.66 -1.80 5.11
C ARG A 84 -8.83 -1.13 4.42
N TRP A 85 -9.15 -1.57 3.22
CA TRP A 85 -10.37 -1.17 2.54
C TRP A 85 -11.24 -2.38 2.28
N ASP A 86 -12.54 -2.25 2.56
CA ASP A 86 -13.50 -3.27 2.15
C ASP A 86 -13.80 -3.18 0.65
N ALA A 87 -14.66 -4.09 0.17
CA ALA A 87 -15.08 -4.14 -1.23
C ALA A 87 -15.64 -2.79 -1.75
N SER A 88 -16.34 -2.05 -0.88
CA SER A 88 -16.98 -0.75 -1.17
C SER A 88 -16.02 0.45 -1.11
N GLY A 89 -14.78 0.24 -0.66
CA GLY A 89 -13.79 1.29 -0.52
C GLY A 89 -13.88 2.07 0.80
N ALA A 90 -14.65 1.59 1.78
CA ALA A 90 -14.62 2.15 3.12
C ALA A 90 -13.32 1.76 3.83
N LEU A 91 -12.71 2.74 4.53
CA LEU A 91 -11.48 2.54 5.28
C LEU A 91 -11.81 1.89 6.64
N HIS A 92 -11.18 0.77 6.91
CA HIS A 92 -11.22 0.04 8.17
C HIS A 92 -9.83 0.03 8.79
N ALA A 93 -9.76 0.40 10.05
CA ALA A 93 -8.54 0.35 10.85
C ALA A 93 -8.85 -0.33 12.20
N PRO A 94 -7.83 -0.90 12.88
CA PRO A 94 -8.00 -1.36 14.27
C PRO A 94 -8.54 -0.24 15.17
N GLN A 95 -9.21 -0.59 16.27
CA GLN A 95 -9.76 0.39 17.22
C GLN A 95 -8.71 1.47 17.58
N GLY A 96 -9.08 2.75 17.42
CA GLY A 96 -8.20 3.90 17.66
C GLY A 96 -7.20 4.22 16.53
N GLY A 97 -7.06 3.34 15.52
CA GLY A 97 -6.10 3.48 14.41
C GLY A 97 -6.60 4.26 13.21
N GLU A 98 -7.91 4.53 13.10
CA GLU A 98 -8.49 5.18 11.91
C GLU A 98 -7.99 6.61 11.72
N ALA A 99 -7.91 7.39 12.80
CA ALA A 99 -7.39 8.76 12.75
C ALA A 99 -5.92 8.78 12.30
N ALA A 100 -5.10 7.84 12.78
CA ALA A 100 -3.71 7.70 12.37
C ALA A 100 -3.59 7.28 10.90
N CYS A 101 -4.38 6.30 10.45
CA CYS A 101 -4.47 5.91 9.05
C CYS A 101 -4.84 7.10 8.16
N ARG A 102 -5.86 7.87 8.51
CA ARG A 102 -6.27 9.05 7.75
C ARG A 102 -5.19 10.12 7.70
N ALA A 103 -4.49 10.38 8.82
CA ALA A 103 -3.40 11.35 8.86
C ALA A 103 -2.23 10.94 7.94
N LEU A 104 -1.82 9.68 8.00
CA LEU A 104 -0.74 9.15 7.17
C LEU A 104 -1.13 9.07 5.69
N LEU A 105 -2.36 8.68 5.37
CA LEU A 105 -2.88 8.72 4.00
C LEU A 105 -2.92 10.15 3.45
N LYS A 106 -3.26 11.14 4.28
CA LYS A 106 -3.23 12.56 3.88
C LYS A 106 -1.82 13.05 3.64
N GLU A 107 -0.83 12.59 4.41
CA GLU A 107 0.58 12.90 4.15
C GLU A 107 1.08 12.19 2.89
N LEU A 108 0.74 10.92 2.70
CA LEU A 108 1.04 10.14 1.50
C LEU A 108 0.51 10.84 0.24
N ALA A 109 -0.77 11.24 0.24
CA ALA A 109 -1.38 11.95 -0.88
C ALA A 109 -0.68 13.27 -1.18
N ARG A 110 -0.24 14.00 -0.15
CA ARG A 110 0.54 15.25 -0.32
C ARG A 110 1.91 15.01 -0.94
N ARG A 111 2.55 13.88 -0.62
CA ARG A 111 3.86 13.49 -1.17
C ARG A 111 3.75 13.04 -2.62
N LEU A 112 2.68 12.32 -2.97
CA LEU A 112 2.40 11.85 -4.32
C LEU A 112 1.92 12.96 -5.27
N ALA A 113 1.49 14.11 -4.75
CA ALA A 113 1.05 15.25 -5.56
C ALA A 113 2.18 16.22 -5.93
N ARG A 114 3.41 15.94 -5.51
CA ARG A 114 4.61 16.75 -5.76
C ARG A 114 5.52 16.04 -6.75
#